data_AF-A0A383ABS2-F1
#
_entry.id   AF-A0A383ABS2-F1
#
_cell.length_a   1.000
_cell.length_b   1.000
_cell.length_c   1.000
_cell.angle_alpha   90.00
_cell.angle_beta   90.00
_cell.angle_gamma   90.00
#
_symmetry.space_group_name_H-M   'P 1'
#
loop_
_entity.id
_entity.type
_entity.pdbx_description
1 polymer ?
#
loop_
_entity_poly.entity_id
_entity_poly.type
_entity_poly.pdbx_seq_one_letter_code
_entity_poly.pdbx_strand_id
1 'polypeptide(L)'
;YDRGVLTAHSRSLAGLAPVTRLAFEPTDFAALGVAEGGRIEVRGPKGNADVVVGPDPRVTKGTAHLLFNQQGVSAGDLIEATAAVIDLTVVPV
;
A
#
# COMPACT_ATOMS: atom_id res chain seq x y z
N TYR A 1 -1.78 4.68 15.76
CA TYR A 1 -3.13 4.17 15.45
C TYR A 1 -3.25 2.73 15.94
N ASP A 2 -4.46 2.25 16.20
CA ASP A 2 -4.77 0.99 16.90
C ASP A 2 -5.30 -0.12 15.97
N ARG A 3 -5.06 -0.04 14.65
CA ARG A 3 -5.60 -0.98 13.65
C ARG A 3 -7.13 -1.10 13.61
N GLY A 4 -7.84 -0.06 14.04
CA GLY A 4 -9.30 0.00 13.90
C GLY A 4 -10.01 -0.96 14.85
N VAL A 5 -9.52 -1.12 16.08
CA VAL A 5 -10.05 -2.06 17.09
C VAL A 5 -11.56 -1.89 17.28
N LEU A 6 -12.05 -0.64 17.41
CA LEU A 6 -13.49 -0.39 17.57
C LEU A 6 -14.30 -0.77 16.32
N THR A 7 -13.75 -0.54 15.12
CA THR A 7 -14.38 -0.98 13.86
C THR A 7 -14.47 -2.50 13.81
N ALA A 8 -13.42 -3.21 14.24
CA ALA A 8 -13.39 -4.67 14.29
C ALA A 8 -14.37 -5.27 15.31
N HIS A 9 -14.73 -4.54 16.37
CA HIS A 9 -15.72 -4.97 17.36
C HIS A 9 -17.18 -4.73 16.92
N SER A 10 -17.43 -3.95 15.87
CA SER A 10 -18.76 -3.79 15.29
C SER A 10 -19.07 -4.96 14.36
N ARG A 11 -20.10 -5.78 14.68
CA ARG A 11 -20.48 -6.93 13.85
C ARG A 11 -20.78 -6.56 12.40
N SER A 12 -21.35 -5.38 12.17
CA SER A 12 -21.71 -4.91 10.83
C SER A 12 -20.51 -4.42 10.01
N LEU A 13 -19.37 -4.14 10.67
CA LEU A 13 -18.16 -3.61 10.02
C LEU A 13 -16.98 -4.58 10.06
N ALA A 14 -17.00 -5.56 10.97
CA ALA A 14 -15.98 -6.57 11.11
C ALA A 14 -15.79 -7.33 9.79
N GLY A 15 -14.54 -7.35 9.30
CA GLY A 15 -14.18 -8.04 8.06
C GLY A 15 -14.39 -7.24 6.77
N LEU A 16 -14.95 -6.03 6.81
CA LEU A 16 -15.08 -5.19 5.60
C LEU A 16 -13.76 -4.53 5.19
N ALA A 17 -12.86 -4.30 6.16
CA ALA A 17 -11.57 -3.67 5.87
C ALA A 17 -10.63 -4.66 5.15
N PRO A 18 -10.03 -4.28 4.01
CA PRO A 18 -9.10 -5.13 3.29
C PRO A 18 -7.73 -5.20 4.01
N VAL A 19 -6.94 -6.23 3.67
CA VAL A 19 -5.51 -6.29 4.02
C VAL A 19 -4.75 -5.18 3.29
N THR A 20 -3.63 -4.71 3.84
CA THR A 20 -2.86 -3.66 3.16
C THR A 20 -2.31 -4.14 1.82
N ARG A 21 -2.34 -3.24 0.84
CA ARG A 21 -1.70 -3.39 -0.47
C ARG A 21 -1.26 -2.02 -0.97
N LEU A 22 -0.24 -2.00 -1.82
CA LEU A 22 0.14 -0.82 -2.57
C LEU A 22 -0.59 -0.85 -3.92
N ALA A 23 -1.52 0.09 -4.10
CA ALA A 23 -2.34 0.19 -5.28
C ALA A 23 -1.75 1.20 -6.28
N PHE A 24 -1.78 0.85 -7.56
CA PHE A 24 -1.31 1.68 -8.67
C PHE A 24 -2.45 1.92 -9.68
N GLU A 25 -2.31 2.97 -10.49
CA GLU A 25 -3.13 3.11 -11.69
C GLU A 25 -2.93 1.88 -12.61
N PRO A 26 -3.97 1.39 -13.32
CA PRO A 26 -3.87 0.13 -14.08
C PRO A 26 -2.76 0.04 -15.12
N THR A 27 -2.43 1.12 -15.81
CA THR A 27 -1.35 1.16 -16.81
C THR A 27 0.01 1.14 -16.14
N ASP A 28 0.18 1.90 -15.05
CA ASP A 28 1.41 1.88 -14.24
C ASP A 28 1.62 0.49 -13.62
N PHE A 29 0.56 -0.15 -13.13
CA PHE A 29 0.59 -1.52 -12.63
C PHE A 29 1.02 -2.52 -13.71
N ALA A 30 0.44 -2.41 -14.91
CA ALA A 30 0.80 -3.28 -16.03
C ALA A 30 2.29 -3.15 -16.42
N ALA A 31 2.86 -1.94 -16.30
CA ALA A 31 4.27 -1.68 -16.57
C ALA A 31 5.21 -2.34 -15.55
N LEU A 32 4.74 -2.69 -14.35
CA LEU A 32 5.54 -3.43 -13.35
C LEU A 32 5.82 -4.88 -13.78
N GLY A 33 5.01 -5.46 -14.67
CA GLY A 33 5.19 -6.83 -15.15
C GLY A 33 4.88 -7.94 -14.13
N VAL A 34 4.23 -7.61 -13.01
CA VAL A 34 3.85 -8.56 -11.95
C VAL A 34 2.35 -8.88 -11.97
N ALA A 35 1.99 -10.08 -11.52
CA ALA A 35 0.58 -10.46 -11.37
C ALA A 35 -0.09 -9.68 -10.22
N GLU A 36 -1.40 -9.46 -10.32
CA GLU A 36 -2.18 -8.90 -9.21
C GLU A 36 -2.06 -9.78 -7.96
N GLY A 37 -1.82 -9.14 -6.80
CA GLY A 37 -1.52 -9.85 -5.55
C GLY A 37 -0.06 -10.31 -5.45
N GLY A 38 0.76 -10.06 -6.47
CA GLY A 38 2.20 -10.25 -6.43
C GLY A 38 2.88 -9.37 -5.38
N ARG A 39 4.14 -9.68 -5.06
CA ARG A 39 4.97 -8.90 -4.15
C ARG A 39 6.11 -8.25 -4.90
N ILE A 40 6.42 -7.00 -4.54
CA ILE A 40 7.61 -6.27 -4.99
C ILE A 40 8.30 -5.63 -3.80
N GLU A 41 9.60 -5.35 -3.94
CA GLU A 41 10.31 -4.52 -2.98
C GLU A 41 9.98 -3.04 -3.26
N VAL A 42 9.61 -2.32 -2.22
CA VAL A 42 9.38 -0.87 -2.25
C VAL A 42 10.40 -0.21 -1.34
N ARG A 43 11.08 0.81 -1.84
CA ARG A 43 12.09 1.57 -1.11
C ARG A 43 11.61 2.99 -0.90
N GLY A 44 11.60 3.43 0.35
CA GLY A 44 11.28 4.79 0.75
C GLY A 44 12.42 5.41 1.59
N PRO A 45 12.28 6.68 1.97
CA PRO A 45 13.30 7.39 2.73
C PRO A 45 13.65 6.76 4.09
N LYS A 46 12.75 5.98 4.70
CA LYS A 46 13.00 5.34 6.00
C LYS A 46 13.46 3.88 5.92
N GLY A 47 13.33 3.25 4.77
CA GLY A 47 13.67 1.84 4.61
C GLY A 47 12.97 1.18 3.43
N ASN A 48 13.11 -0.14 3.38
CA ASN A 48 12.58 -0.97 2.31
C ASN A 48 11.59 -1.98 2.89
N ALA A 49 10.60 -2.36 2.11
CA ALA A 49 9.67 -3.41 2.50
C ALA A 49 9.10 -4.15 1.29
N ASP A 50 8.81 -5.44 1.48
CA ASP A 50 8.07 -6.24 0.51
C ASP A 50 6.58 -5.97 0.64
N VAL A 51 5.95 -5.52 -0.45
CA VAL A 51 4.55 -5.09 -0.43
C VAL A 51 3.75 -5.86 -1.48
N VAL A 52 2.55 -6.28 -1.11
CA VAL A 52 1.57 -6.84 -2.04
C VAL A 52 1.02 -5.71 -2.91
N VAL A 53 0.95 -5.92 -4.22
CA VAL A 53 0.56 -4.89 -5.18
C VAL A 53 -0.68 -5.26 -5.98
N GLY A 54 -1.37 -4.24 -6.51
CA GLY A 54 -2.46 -4.46 -7.45
C GLY A 54 -2.93 -3.17 -8.13
N PRO A 55 -3.73 -3.30 -9.19
CA PRO A 55 -4.32 -2.15 -9.86
C PRO A 55 -5.50 -1.58 -9.06
N ASP A 56 -5.73 -0.27 -9.20
CA ASP A 56 -6.93 0.43 -8.77
C ASP A 56 -7.20 1.63 -9.69
N PRO A 57 -8.30 1.65 -10.45
CA PRO A 57 -8.62 2.76 -11.36
C PRO A 57 -8.94 4.07 -10.64
N ARG A 58 -9.03 4.07 -9.30
CA ARG A 58 -9.19 5.28 -8.47
C ARG A 58 -7.85 5.93 -8.08
N VAL A 59 -6.72 5.28 -8.37
CA VAL A 59 -5.39 5.82 -8.13
C VAL A 59 -4.98 6.70 -9.31
N THR A 60 -4.45 7.89 -9.02
CA THR A 60 -3.96 8.80 -10.04
C THR A 60 -2.68 8.26 -10.67
N LYS A 61 -2.57 8.36 -12.01
CA LYS A 61 -1.36 7.97 -12.73
C LYS A 61 -0.10 8.64 -12.17
N GLY A 62 0.99 7.89 -12.05
CA GLY A 62 2.26 8.32 -11.47
C GLY A 62 2.27 8.35 -9.94
N THR A 63 1.22 7.88 -9.28
CA THR A 63 1.13 7.81 -7.82
C THR A 63 0.80 6.39 -7.37
N ALA A 64 1.04 6.10 -6.09
CA ALA A 64 0.65 4.85 -5.48
C ALA A 64 -0.03 5.12 -4.14
N HIS A 65 -1.08 4.36 -3.83
CA HIS A 65 -1.81 4.47 -2.56
C HIS A 65 -1.55 3.24 -1.71
N LEU A 66 -1.03 3.44 -0.50
CA LEU A 66 -0.85 2.39 0.49
C LEU A 66 -1.93 2.51 1.57
N LEU A 67 -2.63 1.41 1.84
CA LEU A 67 -3.62 1.38 2.91
C LEU A 67 -2.93 1.41 4.28
N PHE A 68 -3.10 2.52 4.98
CA PHE A 68 -2.50 2.74 6.29
C PHE A 68 -3.25 1.99 7.39
N ASN A 69 -2.52 1.57 8.43
CA ASN A 69 -3.07 0.98 9.65
C ASN A 69 -3.93 -0.29 9.41
N GLN A 70 -3.67 -1.02 8.32
CA GLN A 70 -4.22 -2.33 8.02
C GLN A 70 -3.22 -3.45 8.37
N GLN A 71 -3.64 -4.71 8.32
CA GLN A 71 -2.72 -5.83 8.45
C GLN A 71 -1.72 -5.87 7.29
N GLY A 72 -0.44 -6.04 7.61
CA GLY A 72 0.67 -6.16 6.65
C GLY A 72 1.72 -5.09 6.88
N VAL A 73 2.30 -4.57 5.79
CA VAL A 73 3.32 -3.51 5.82
C VAL A 73 2.78 -2.24 6.47
N SER A 74 3.61 -1.55 7.25
CA SER A 74 3.29 -0.24 7.80
C SER A 74 3.85 0.84 6.88
N ALA A 75 3.04 1.87 6.56
CA ALA A 75 3.55 3.02 5.83
C ALA A 75 4.70 3.71 6.58
N GLY A 76 4.70 3.66 7.92
CA GLY A 76 5.74 4.25 8.77
C GLY A 76 7.13 3.63 8.60
N ASP A 77 7.20 2.45 7.99
CA ASP A 77 8.47 1.77 7.65
C ASP A 77 9.09 2.36 6.37
N LEU A 78 8.28 3.02 5.53
CA LEU A 78 8.68 3.56 4.23
C LEU A 78 8.78 5.09 4.24
N ILE A 79 7.83 5.79 4.89
CA ILE A 79 7.63 7.24 4.71
C ILE A 79 8.25 8.09 5.82
N GLU A 80 8.78 9.27 5.45
CA GLU A 80 9.08 10.34 6.39
C GLU A 80 7.82 11.19 6.64
N ALA A 81 7.20 11.04 7.81
CA ALA A 81 5.88 11.62 8.11
C ALA A 81 5.84 13.16 8.08
N THR A 82 7.00 13.82 8.16
CA THR A 82 7.08 15.28 8.06
C THR A 82 7.13 15.82 6.63
N ALA A 83 7.33 14.96 5.63
CA ALA A 83 7.38 15.36 4.22
C ALA A 83 5.97 15.38 3.60
N ALA A 84 5.69 16.41 2.79
CA ALA A 84 4.41 16.56 2.10
C ALA A 84 4.24 15.58 0.92
N VAL A 85 5.36 15.14 0.34
CA VAL A 85 5.42 14.18 -0.78
C VAL A 85 6.56 13.20 -0.50
N ILE A 86 6.32 11.93 -0.79
CA ILE A 86 7.30 10.86 -0.61
C ILE A 86 7.56 10.23 -1.96
N ASP A 87 8.80 10.32 -2.43
CA ASP A 87 9.24 9.54 -3.58
C ASP A 87 9.52 8.09 -3.14
N LEU A 88 8.97 7.15 -3.90
CA LEU A 88 9.17 5.72 -3.70
C LEU A 88 9.87 5.13 -4.92
N THR A 89 10.82 4.23 -4.68
CA THR A 89 11.39 3.39 -5.74
C THR A 89 10.74 2.01 -5.67
N VAL A 90 10.20 1.55 -6.78
CA VAL A 90 9.61 0.22 -6.92
C VAL A 90 10.59 -0.69 -7.67
N VAL A 91 10.87 -1.86 -7.12
CA VAL A 91 11.77 -2.85 -7.73
C VAL A 91 10.97 -4.13 -7.99
N PRO A 92 10.56 -4.38 -9.24
CA PRO A 92 9.97 -5.66 -9.64
C PRO A 92 10.99 -6.78 -9.42
N VAL A 93 10.53 -7.93 -8.92
CA VAL A 93 11.36 -9.13 -8.69
C VAL A 93 11.68 -9.84 -10.00
#